data_AF-A0A7C5RNH7-F1
#
_entry.id   AF-A0A7C5RNH7-F1
#
_cell.length_a   1.000
_cell.length_b   1.000
_cell.length_c   1.000
_cell.angle_alpha   90.00
_cell.angle_beta   90.00
_cell.angle_gamma   90.00
#
_symmetry.space_group_name_H-M   'P 1'
#
loop_
_entity.id
_entity.type
_entity.pdbx_description
1 polymer ?
#
loop_
_entity_poly.entity_id
_entity_poly.type
_entity_poly.pdbx_seq_one_letter_code
_entity_poly.pdbx_strand_id
1 'polypeptide(L)'
;MILETHGEVCRLGYLRLIVAAAKTEAHSEQVSPGFVAAVLEESLKKLGQEHYTALDAVGLIRSSVAARNYVSFAADLNLINRQTQRLGDNGIIYAFTRSITPIDAYLKGETKLSLLDLISLKPVEKVFFTWLLLAQDYLILPGIIKWALEHETFARIDAMNYVMEELYPQALTMLLTAVGKRMRGEIMSKIESARKYKEERLKYSTKALWIRSSLYAKYRHVVPPRLEWLVDLGILSRVRRGRYTVSDNILSHKEIVLKALSQSPSKLRENIFTILAPIFIPYTGRPSREALNRELVQTFNTISHWLEGPVKVSLLEMAVCIRLLENNQIATPTMVRDTINKLSILYPDKIYLTPGPDENLYLTKISLGPKEIAQ
;
A
#
# COMPACT_ATOMS: atom_id res chain seq x y z
N MET A 1 -6.16 -6.46 -8.10
CA MET A 1 -6.89 -7.24 -7.09
C MET A 1 -6.00 -8.36 -6.59
N ILE A 2 -5.83 -8.47 -5.28
CA ILE A 2 -4.97 -9.46 -4.63
C ILE A 2 -5.87 -10.63 -4.20
N LEU A 3 -5.93 -11.72 -4.97
CA LEU A 3 -6.82 -12.84 -4.63
C LEU A 3 -6.33 -13.65 -3.44
N GLU A 4 -5.03 -13.91 -3.40
CA GLU A 4 -4.37 -14.69 -2.36
C GLU A 4 -3.06 -14.02 -2.00
N THR A 5 -2.63 -14.19 -0.76
CA THR A 5 -1.35 -13.67 -0.27
C THR A 5 -0.65 -14.79 0.47
N HIS A 6 0.68 -14.87 0.41
CA HIS A 6 1.37 -15.85 1.24
C HIS A 6 1.20 -15.49 2.72
N GLY A 7 1.01 -16.50 3.57
CA GLY A 7 0.60 -16.33 4.97
C GLY A 7 1.70 -15.77 5.87
N GLU A 8 2.86 -15.47 5.29
CA GLU A 8 4.06 -14.90 5.89
C GLU A 8 4.19 -13.40 5.57
N VAL A 9 3.40 -12.89 4.62
CA VAL A 9 3.39 -11.48 4.20
C VAL A 9 2.51 -10.65 5.15
N CYS A 10 2.84 -10.66 6.43
CA CYS A 10 2.02 -10.06 7.49
C CYS A 10 2.44 -8.64 7.90
N ARG A 11 3.58 -8.11 7.41
CA ARG A 11 4.14 -6.82 7.88
C ARG A 11 4.42 -5.85 6.73
N LEU A 12 3.69 -4.75 6.66
CA LEU A 12 3.82 -3.75 5.60
C LEU A 12 5.16 -3.01 5.64
N GLY A 13 5.77 -2.84 6.82
CA GLY A 13 7.01 -2.10 6.97
C GLY A 13 8.19 -2.67 6.16
N TYR A 14 8.20 -3.96 5.84
CA TYR A 14 9.24 -4.54 4.98
C TYR A 14 9.20 -4.05 3.53
N LEU A 15 8.05 -3.56 3.07
CA LEU A 15 7.94 -2.96 1.74
C LEU A 15 8.80 -1.69 1.61
N ARG A 16 9.09 -1.03 2.72
CA ARG A 16 9.92 0.19 2.76
C ARG A 16 11.35 -0.12 2.34
N LEU A 17 11.91 -1.21 2.86
CA LEU A 17 13.24 -1.70 2.48
C LEU A 17 13.28 -2.19 1.04
N ILE A 18 12.22 -2.85 0.57
CA ILE A 18 12.10 -3.27 -0.83
C ILE A 18 12.19 -2.05 -1.77
N VAL A 19 11.42 -0.99 -1.50
CA VAL A 19 11.45 0.23 -2.33
C VAL A 19 12.82 0.91 -2.25
N ALA A 20 13.41 1.03 -1.06
CA ALA A 20 14.73 1.65 -0.87
C ALA A 20 15.84 0.89 -1.61
N ALA A 21 15.82 -0.45 -1.55
CA ALA A 21 16.77 -1.30 -2.26
C ALA A 21 16.59 -1.18 -3.79
N ALA A 22 15.35 -1.20 -4.27
CA ALA A 22 15.06 -1.03 -5.69
C ALA A 22 15.40 0.38 -6.20
N LYS A 23 15.29 1.41 -5.37
CA LYS A 23 15.67 2.80 -5.68
C LYS A 23 17.17 2.96 -5.82
N THR A 24 17.93 2.48 -4.83
CA THR A 24 19.39 2.62 -4.76
C THR A 24 20.07 2.01 -5.99
N GLU A 25 19.53 0.89 -6.48
CA GLU A 25 20.14 0.14 -7.59
C GLU A 25 19.43 0.37 -8.93
N ALA A 26 18.50 1.33 -9.03
CA ALA A 26 17.62 1.48 -10.20
C ALA A 26 18.34 1.72 -11.54
N HIS A 27 19.59 2.20 -11.49
CA HIS A 27 20.45 2.45 -12.66
C HIS A 27 21.47 1.33 -12.93
N SER A 28 21.45 0.25 -12.13
CA SER A 28 22.30 -0.93 -12.30
C SER A 28 21.59 -2.01 -13.13
N GLU A 29 22.32 -2.66 -14.05
CA GLU A 29 21.80 -3.79 -14.84
C GLU A 29 21.55 -5.06 -14.00
N GLN A 30 21.96 -5.07 -12.73
CA GLN A 30 21.93 -6.25 -11.86
C GLN A 30 20.65 -6.39 -11.01
N VAL A 31 19.70 -5.44 -11.10
CA VAL A 31 18.50 -5.48 -10.26
C VAL A 31 17.51 -6.50 -10.77
N SER A 32 17.42 -7.61 -10.04
CA SER A 32 16.37 -8.61 -10.20
C SER A 32 15.52 -8.69 -8.92
N PRO A 33 14.28 -9.22 -9.00
CA PRO A 33 13.50 -9.56 -7.82
C PRO A 33 14.23 -10.45 -6.83
N GLY A 34 15.11 -11.32 -7.35
CA GLY A 34 15.97 -12.18 -6.54
C GLY A 34 16.98 -11.39 -5.72
N PHE A 35 17.60 -10.37 -6.32
CA PHE A 35 18.50 -9.45 -5.62
C PHE A 35 17.77 -8.70 -4.51
N VAL A 36 16.62 -8.08 -4.80
CA VAL A 36 15.85 -7.33 -3.79
C VAL A 36 15.39 -8.25 -2.64
N ALA A 37 14.99 -9.49 -2.96
CA ALA A 37 14.65 -10.48 -1.94
C ALA A 37 15.86 -10.86 -1.08
N ALA A 38 17.06 -10.98 -1.67
CA ALA A 38 18.29 -11.27 -0.94
C ALA A 38 18.68 -10.11 0.00
N VAL A 39 18.58 -8.86 -0.47
CA VAL A 39 18.82 -7.66 0.36
C VAL A 39 17.88 -7.62 1.56
N LEU A 40 16.59 -7.91 1.34
CA LEU A 40 15.59 -8.00 2.41
C LEU A 40 15.93 -9.11 3.41
N GLU A 41 16.25 -10.31 2.92
CA GLU A 41 16.61 -11.44 3.77
C GLU A 41 17.87 -11.16 4.61
N GLU A 42 18.93 -10.66 3.99
CA GLU A 42 20.19 -10.38 4.66
C GLU A 42 20.04 -9.27 5.71
N SER A 43 19.31 -8.20 5.37
CA SER A 43 19.03 -7.11 6.31
C SER A 43 18.29 -7.63 7.53
N LEU A 44 17.30 -8.51 7.36
CA LEU A 44 16.55 -9.06 8.48
C LEU A 44 17.35 -10.06 9.31
N LYS A 45 18.30 -10.79 8.71
CA LYS A 45 19.26 -11.61 9.47
C LYS A 45 20.13 -10.74 10.37
N LYS A 46 20.67 -9.63 9.86
CA LYS A 46 21.48 -8.67 10.63
C LYS A 46 20.67 -8.08 11.79
N LEU A 47 19.46 -7.60 11.51
CA LEU A 47 18.56 -7.02 12.52
C LEU A 47 18.09 -8.03 13.57
N GLY A 48 17.89 -9.29 13.17
CA GLY A 48 17.45 -10.37 14.05
C GLY A 48 18.53 -10.85 15.03
N GLN A 49 19.81 -10.76 14.67
CA GLN A 49 20.93 -11.15 15.54
C GLN A 49 21.03 -10.27 16.80
N GLU A 50 20.61 -9.01 16.73
CA GLU A 50 20.67 -8.09 17.86
C GLU A 50 19.53 -8.28 18.89
N HIS A 51 18.46 -9.03 18.58
CA HIS A 51 17.19 -9.00 19.34
C HIS A 51 16.63 -10.38 19.76
N TYR A 52 17.49 -11.37 20.00
CA TYR A 52 17.05 -12.74 20.34
C TYR A 52 16.27 -12.91 21.65
N THR A 53 16.07 -11.86 22.47
CA THR A 53 15.64 -12.04 23.87
C THR A 53 14.30 -11.45 24.30
N ALA A 54 13.51 -10.72 23.49
CA ALA A 54 12.31 -10.06 24.08
C ALA A 54 11.04 -9.92 23.23
N LEU A 55 11.04 -10.20 21.93
CA LEU A 55 9.83 -10.04 21.12
C LEU A 55 9.45 -11.38 20.50
N ASP A 56 8.29 -11.89 20.92
CA ASP A 56 7.53 -12.94 20.25
C ASP A 56 7.08 -12.37 18.88
N ALA A 57 8.05 -12.21 17.98
CA ALA A 57 7.98 -11.32 16.83
C ALA A 57 7.25 -12.02 15.69
N VAL A 58 5.92 -12.02 15.80
CA VAL A 58 5.05 -12.41 14.69
C VAL A 58 5.38 -11.54 13.48
N GLY A 59 5.65 -12.22 12.36
CA GLY A 59 5.91 -11.58 11.07
C GLY A 59 7.37 -11.49 10.68
N LEU A 60 8.34 -11.94 11.49
CA LEU A 60 9.74 -12.03 11.06
C LEU A 60 9.88 -12.93 9.82
N ILE A 61 10.52 -12.40 8.77
CA ILE A 61 10.94 -13.18 7.61
C ILE A 61 12.08 -14.09 8.06
N ARG A 62 11.87 -15.41 7.96
CA ARG A 62 12.85 -16.43 8.38
C ARG A 62 13.38 -17.27 7.21
N SER A 63 12.95 -16.97 5.98
CA SER A 63 13.30 -17.74 4.79
C SER A 63 13.40 -16.85 3.55
N SER A 64 14.21 -17.29 2.60
CA SER A 64 14.31 -16.71 1.27
C SER A 64 12.98 -16.72 0.52
N VAL A 65 12.16 -17.76 0.75
CA VAL A 65 10.80 -17.88 0.18
C VAL A 65 9.90 -16.75 0.68
N ALA A 66 9.92 -16.48 1.99
CA ALA A 66 9.16 -15.38 2.56
C ALA A 66 9.59 -14.02 1.99
N ALA A 67 10.91 -13.78 1.83
CA ALA A 67 11.41 -12.55 1.21
C ALA A 67 10.93 -12.39 -0.24
N ARG A 68 10.96 -13.46 -1.05
CA ARG A 68 10.42 -13.44 -2.42
C ARG A 68 8.92 -13.18 -2.45
N ASN A 69 8.17 -13.72 -1.48
CA ASN A 69 6.73 -13.47 -1.37
C ASN A 69 6.44 -11.99 -1.09
N TYR A 70 7.27 -11.30 -0.28
CA TYR A 70 7.15 -9.85 -0.08
C TYR A 70 7.47 -9.06 -1.35
N VAL A 71 8.48 -9.46 -2.14
CA VAL A 71 8.77 -8.82 -3.43
C VAL A 71 7.61 -9.02 -4.42
N SER A 72 7.02 -10.21 -4.46
CA SER A 72 5.82 -10.49 -5.28
C SER A 72 4.64 -9.61 -4.86
N PHE A 73 4.42 -9.46 -3.55
CA PHE A 73 3.39 -8.58 -2.99
C PHE A 73 3.67 -7.09 -3.28
N ALA A 74 4.93 -6.65 -3.21
CA ALA A 74 5.31 -5.31 -3.63
C ALA A 74 4.96 -5.05 -5.10
N ALA A 75 5.10 -6.07 -5.96
CA ALA A 75 4.70 -5.99 -7.35
C ALA A 75 3.17 -5.98 -7.54
N ASP A 76 2.39 -6.68 -6.71
CA ASP A 76 0.92 -6.56 -6.67
C ASP A 76 0.47 -5.14 -6.31
N LEU A 77 1.26 -4.43 -5.50
CA LEU A 77 0.99 -3.04 -5.10
C LEU A 77 1.55 -1.99 -6.08
N ASN A 78 2.17 -2.42 -7.20
CA ASN A 78 2.89 -1.56 -8.14
C ASN A 78 3.99 -0.71 -7.46
N LEU A 79 4.57 -1.21 -6.36
CA LEU A 79 5.81 -0.68 -5.80
C LEU A 79 7.00 -1.12 -6.66
N ILE A 80 6.93 -2.33 -7.20
CA ILE A 80 7.82 -2.85 -8.24
C ILE A 80 6.99 -3.12 -9.50
N ASN A 81 7.48 -2.69 -10.65
CA ASN A 81 6.87 -2.99 -11.94
C ASN A 81 7.21 -4.43 -12.34
N ARG A 82 6.18 -5.25 -12.62
CA ARG A 82 6.34 -6.68 -12.96
C ARG A 82 7.08 -6.94 -14.26
N GLN A 83 7.06 -6.01 -15.20
CA GLN A 83 7.66 -6.18 -16.52
C GLN A 83 9.11 -5.73 -16.49
N THR A 84 9.37 -4.55 -15.94
CA THR A 84 10.71 -3.95 -15.94
C THR A 84 11.54 -4.33 -14.73
N GLN A 85 10.92 -4.89 -13.67
CA GLN A 85 11.54 -5.20 -12.38
C GLN A 85 12.17 -3.98 -11.67
N ARG A 86 11.84 -2.77 -12.13
CA ARG A 86 12.22 -1.49 -11.51
C ARG A 86 11.10 -1.00 -10.61
N LEU A 87 11.27 0.17 -9.99
CA LEU A 87 10.17 0.82 -9.27
C LEU A 87 8.96 1.03 -10.20
N GLY A 88 7.78 0.64 -9.72
CA GLY A 88 6.51 1.02 -10.34
C GLY A 88 6.06 2.40 -9.87
N ASP A 89 4.95 2.93 -10.40
CA ASP A 89 4.46 4.28 -10.09
C ASP A 89 4.33 4.52 -8.59
N ASN A 90 3.77 3.56 -7.84
CA ASN A 90 3.60 3.68 -6.40
C ASN A 90 4.94 3.58 -5.66
N GLY A 91 5.88 2.81 -6.21
CA GLY A 91 7.25 2.72 -5.70
C GLY A 91 7.98 4.03 -5.84
N ILE A 92 7.86 4.69 -7.00
CA ILE A 92 8.41 6.02 -7.25
C ILE A 92 7.80 7.04 -6.28
N ILE A 93 6.46 7.06 -6.13
CA ILE A 93 5.78 7.95 -5.17
C ILE A 93 6.39 7.79 -3.76
N TYR A 94 6.55 6.56 -3.28
CA TYR A 94 7.09 6.29 -1.95
C TYR A 94 8.59 6.58 -1.83
N ALA A 95 9.38 6.26 -2.86
CA ALA A 95 10.83 6.43 -2.92
C ALA A 95 11.30 7.89 -2.75
N PHE A 96 10.44 8.85 -3.06
CA PHE A 96 10.72 10.29 -2.94
C PHE A 96 10.02 10.98 -1.76
N THR A 97 9.58 10.20 -0.78
CA THR A 97 9.12 10.70 0.53
C THR A 97 10.30 10.86 1.50
N ARG A 98 10.18 11.73 2.51
CA ARG A 98 11.16 11.78 3.61
C ARG A 98 11.06 10.56 4.53
N SER A 99 9.94 9.84 4.47
CA SER A 99 9.69 8.64 5.27
C SER A 99 10.66 7.49 4.97
N ILE A 100 11.23 7.45 3.76
CA ILE A 100 12.20 6.43 3.34
C ILE A 100 13.66 6.73 3.75
N THR A 101 13.99 8.00 4.06
CA THR A 101 15.37 8.43 4.31
C THR A 101 16.15 7.61 5.34
N PRO A 102 15.56 7.20 6.50
CA PRO A 102 16.28 6.35 7.45
C PRO A 102 16.63 4.96 6.88
N ILE A 103 15.80 4.44 5.97
CA ILE A 103 16.02 3.15 5.32
C ILE A 103 17.12 3.27 4.26
N ASP A 104 17.11 4.35 3.47
CA ASP A 104 18.17 4.67 2.51
C ASP A 104 19.53 4.79 3.23
N ALA A 105 19.59 5.53 4.34
CA ALA A 105 20.82 5.70 5.13
C ALA A 105 21.32 4.37 5.72
N TYR A 106 20.40 3.50 6.16
CA TYR A 106 20.74 2.15 6.63
C TYR A 106 21.35 1.28 5.51
N LEU A 107 20.74 1.27 4.32
CA LEU A 107 21.26 0.49 3.18
C LEU A 107 22.65 0.96 2.73
N LYS A 108 22.97 2.25 2.88
CA LYS A 108 24.30 2.81 2.61
C LYS A 108 25.32 2.58 3.73
N GLY A 109 24.90 1.99 4.86
CA GLY A 109 25.76 1.79 6.03
C GLY A 109 26.03 3.07 6.84
N GLU A 110 25.28 4.14 6.60
CA GLU A 110 25.45 5.44 7.28
C GLU A 110 24.82 5.44 8.68
N THR A 111 23.80 4.60 8.90
CA THR A 111 23.06 4.52 10.18
C THR A 111 22.71 3.09 10.55
N LYS A 112 22.45 2.84 11.84
CA LYS A 112 21.81 1.60 12.32
C LYS A 112 20.30 1.77 12.30
N LEU A 113 19.59 0.72 11.92
CA LEU A 113 18.13 0.65 11.95
C LEU A 113 17.72 -0.41 12.97
N SER A 114 16.68 -0.18 13.77
CA SER A 114 16.12 -1.25 14.61
C SER A 114 15.06 -2.02 13.83
N LEU A 115 14.79 -3.28 14.22
CA LEU A 115 13.69 -4.04 13.64
C LEU A 115 12.34 -3.33 13.83
N LEU A 116 12.13 -2.71 14.99
CA LEU A 116 10.90 -1.97 15.30
C LEU A 116 10.72 -0.78 14.35
N ASP A 117 11.79 -0.04 14.09
CA ASP A 117 11.78 1.11 13.18
C ASP A 117 11.53 0.70 11.73
N LEU A 118 11.98 -0.50 11.33
CA LEU A 118 11.71 -1.05 10.01
C LEU A 118 10.23 -1.44 9.85
N ILE A 119 9.67 -2.18 10.82
CA ILE A 119 8.31 -2.73 10.71
C ILE A 119 7.21 -1.72 11.04
N SER A 120 7.52 -0.69 11.83
CA SER A 120 6.53 0.32 12.24
C SER A 120 6.34 1.37 11.15
N LEU A 121 5.08 1.69 10.86
CA LEU A 121 4.71 2.72 9.89
C LEU A 121 4.51 4.08 10.58
N LYS A 122 5.11 5.12 10.01
CA LYS A 122 4.82 6.52 10.34
C LYS A 122 3.39 6.88 9.92
N PRO A 123 2.78 7.92 10.51
CA PRO A 123 1.41 8.34 10.17
C PRO A 123 1.15 8.54 8.66
N VAL A 124 2.06 9.20 7.94
CA VAL A 124 1.95 9.40 6.48
C VAL A 124 2.03 8.07 5.73
N GLU A 125 2.88 7.14 6.17
CA GLU A 125 3.00 5.81 5.59
C GLU A 125 1.73 4.99 5.81
N LYS A 126 1.08 5.13 6.97
CA LYS A 126 -0.24 4.52 7.22
C LYS A 126 -1.28 5.02 6.23
N VAL A 127 -1.33 6.32 5.96
CA VAL A 127 -2.24 6.89 4.93
C VAL A 127 -1.91 6.33 3.55
N PHE A 128 -0.64 6.33 3.17
CA PHE A 128 -0.15 5.82 1.88
C PHE A 128 -0.49 4.34 1.68
N PHE A 129 -0.14 3.47 2.63
CA PHE A 129 -0.41 2.04 2.52
C PHE A 129 -1.90 1.71 2.65
N THR A 130 -2.68 2.48 3.42
CA THR A 130 -4.15 2.33 3.43
C THR A 130 -4.73 2.62 2.06
N TRP A 131 -4.32 3.70 1.42
CA TRP A 131 -4.72 4.02 0.03
C TRP A 131 -4.36 2.88 -0.93
N LEU A 132 -3.10 2.43 -0.92
CA LEU A 132 -2.64 1.38 -1.82
C LEU A 132 -3.45 0.09 -1.66
N LEU A 133 -3.64 -0.35 -0.42
CA LEU A 133 -4.34 -1.59 -0.15
C LEU A 133 -5.83 -1.50 -0.50
N LEU A 134 -6.49 -0.37 -0.20
CA LEU A 134 -7.89 -0.17 -0.60
C LEU A 134 -8.06 -0.06 -2.11
N ALA A 135 -7.08 0.47 -2.85
CA ALA A 135 -7.12 0.53 -4.30
C ALA A 135 -6.83 -0.83 -4.95
N GLN A 136 -5.85 -1.58 -4.42
CA GLN A 136 -5.39 -2.84 -5.03
C GLN A 136 -6.16 -4.06 -4.56
N ASP A 137 -6.71 -4.04 -3.35
CA ASP A 137 -7.50 -5.11 -2.74
C ASP A 137 -8.97 -4.69 -2.49
N TYR A 138 -9.49 -3.85 -3.39
CA TYR A 138 -10.76 -3.14 -3.26
C TYR A 138 -12.03 -4.00 -3.12
N LEU A 139 -11.97 -5.30 -3.43
CA LEU A 139 -13.11 -6.21 -3.26
C LEU A 139 -13.13 -6.96 -1.93
N ILE A 140 -11.97 -7.13 -1.28
CA ILE A 140 -11.86 -7.92 -0.04
C ILE A 140 -11.60 -7.00 1.16
N LEU A 141 -10.55 -6.18 1.11
CA LEU A 141 -10.15 -5.40 2.29
C LEU A 141 -11.24 -4.45 2.79
N PRO A 142 -11.99 -3.72 1.94
CA PRO A 142 -13.10 -2.90 2.43
C PRO A 142 -14.18 -3.70 3.15
N GLY A 143 -14.50 -4.91 2.68
CA GLY A 143 -15.46 -5.80 3.33
C GLY A 143 -14.97 -6.28 4.69
N ILE A 144 -13.67 -6.59 4.83
CA ILE A 144 -13.06 -6.93 6.11
C ILE A 144 -13.17 -5.77 7.10
N ILE A 145 -12.85 -4.55 6.67
CA ILE A 145 -12.90 -3.38 7.55
C ILE A 145 -14.35 -3.09 7.96
N LYS A 146 -15.33 -3.16 7.03
CA LYS A 146 -16.75 -3.01 7.34
C LYS A 146 -17.22 -4.01 8.39
N TRP A 147 -16.94 -5.29 8.18
CA TRP A 147 -17.27 -6.35 9.14
C TRP A 147 -16.60 -6.14 10.50
N ALA A 148 -15.32 -5.73 10.51
CA ALA A 148 -14.61 -5.43 11.74
C ALA A 148 -15.25 -4.27 12.52
N LEU A 149 -15.73 -3.22 11.84
CA LEU A 149 -16.44 -2.07 12.45
C LEU A 149 -17.81 -2.43 13.03
N GLU A 150 -18.44 -3.51 12.57
CA GLU A 150 -19.70 -4.02 13.10
C GLU A 150 -19.48 -4.88 14.35
N HIS A 151 -18.36 -5.62 14.41
CA HIS A 151 -18.07 -6.55 15.50
C HIS A 151 -17.22 -5.94 16.60
N GLU A 152 -16.43 -4.90 16.27
CA GLU A 152 -15.49 -4.15 17.12
C GLU A 152 -14.36 -5.01 17.71
N THR A 153 -14.66 -6.10 18.42
CA THR A 153 -13.72 -7.10 18.91
C THR A 153 -14.09 -8.50 18.40
N PHE A 154 -13.11 -9.22 17.83
CA PHE A 154 -13.36 -10.53 17.22
C PHE A 154 -12.15 -11.47 17.29
N ALA A 155 -12.39 -12.77 17.16
CA ALA A 155 -11.31 -13.74 17.00
C ALA A 155 -10.91 -13.92 15.53
N ARG A 156 -9.65 -14.28 15.29
CA ARG A 156 -9.11 -14.53 13.95
C ARG A 156 -9.93 -15.56 13.18
N ILE A 157 -10.42 -16.58 13.86
CA ILE A 157 -11.17 -17.67 13.22
C ILE A 157 -12.53 -17.19 12.72
N ASP A 158 -13.17 -16.26 13.44
CA ASP A 158 -14.46 -15.71 13.05
C ASP A 158 -14.32 -14.88 11.77
N ALA A 159 -13.30 -14.02 11.73
CA ALA A 159 -12.93 -13.28 10.53
C ALA A 159 -12.57 -14.21 9.36
N MET A 160 -11.82 -15.28 9.62
CA MET A 160 -11.46 -16.26 8.58
C MET A 160 -12.70 -16.91 7.97
N ASN A 161 -13.66 -17.33 8.80
CA ASN A 161 -14.89 -17.96 8.35
C ASN A 161 -15.74 -16.96 7.55
N TYR A 162 -16.02 -15.78 8.10
CA TYR A 162 -16.80 -14.75 7.41
C TYR A 162 -16.19 -14.39 6.05
N VAL A 163 -14.89 -14.08 6.03
CA VAL A 163 -14.24 -13.61 4.79
C VAL A 163 -14.26 -14.71 3.73
N MET A 164 -13.99 -15.95 4.10
CA MET A 164 -13.86 -17.02 3.10
C MET A 164 -15.19 -17.65 2.70
N GLU A 165 -16.19 -17.66 3.58
CA GLU A 165 -17.50 -18.30 3.35
C GLU A 165 -18.54 -17.32 2.82
N GLU A 166 -18.39 -16.02 3.08
CA GLU A 166 -19.38 -15.00 2.69
C GLU A 166 -18.77 -13.95 1.74
N LEU A 167 -17.71 -13.26 2.15
CA LEU A 167 -17.16 -12.14 1.39
C LEU A 167 -16.42 -12.58 0.11
N TYR A 168 -15.60 -13.62 0.19
CA TYR A 168 -14.77 -14.09 -0.92
C TYR A 168 -15.60 -14.59 -2.13
N PRO A 169 -16.67 -15.40 -1.95
CA PRO A 169 -17.59 -15.73 -3.05
C PRO A 169 -18.25 -14.50 -3.70
N GLN A 170 -18.62 -13.50 -2.89
CA GLN A 170 -19.22 -12.25 -3.39
C GLN A 170 -18.20 -11.45 -4.20
N ALA A 171 -16.98 -11.29 -3.70
CA ALA A 171 -15.88 -10.64 -4.40
C ALA A 171 -15.54 -11.32 -5.73
N LEU A 172 -15.52 -12.66 -5.77
CA LEU A 172 -15.34 -13.40 -7.03
C LEU A 172 -16.50 -13.17 -8.02
N THR A 173 -17.72 -13.05 -7.52
CA THR A 173 -18.90 -12.75 -8.35
C THR A 173 -18.81 -11.35 -8.96
N MET A 174 -18.39 -10.35 -8.16
CA MET A 174 -18.13 -9.00 -8.67
C MET A 174 -16.99 -9.01 -9.69
N LEU A 175 -15.91 -9.76 -9.45
CA LEU A 175 -14.81 -9.90 -10.40
C LEU A 175 -15.28 -10.48 -11.74
N LEU A 176 -16.18 -11.47 -11.71
CA LEU A 176 -16.70 -12.12 -12.91
C LEU A 176 -17.33 -11.11 -13.90
N THR A 177 -17.98 -10.06 -13.38
CA THR A 177 -18.58 -9.01 -14.22
C THR A 177 -17.55 -8.12 -14.91
N ALA A 178 -16.34 -8.00 -14.36
CA ALA A 178 -15.28 -7.14 -14.86
C ALA A 178 -14.25 -7.85 -15.76
N VAL A 179 -14.17 -9.18 -15.69
CA VAL A 179 -13.15 -9.95 -16.43
C VAL A 179 -13.56 -10.31 -17.86
N GLY A 180 -12.55 -10.40 -18.74
CA GLY A 180 -12.70 -10.85 -20.11
C GLY A 180 -13.04 -12.35 -20.24
N LYS A 181 -13.54 -12.75 -21.42
CA LYS A 181 -14.04 -14.12 -21.71
C LYS A 181 -13.08 -15.24 -21.30
N ARG A 182 -11.77 -15.05 -21.44
CA ARG A 182 -10.73 -16.06 -21.17
C ARG A 182 -10.67 -16.50 -19.69
N MET A 183 -10.91 -15.58 -18.75
CA MET A 183 -10.79 -15.86 -17.30
C MET A 183 -12.13 -16.26 -16.65
N ARG A 184 -13.25 -16.16 -17.38
CA ARG A 184 -14.58 -16.41 -16.82
C ARG A 184 -14.76 -17.84 -16.33
N GLY A 185 -14.29 -18.83 -17.10
CA GLY A 185 -14.41 -20.25 -16.72
C GLY A 185 -13.68 -20.57 -15.42
N GLU A 186 -12.45 -20.06 -15.25
CA GLU A 186 -11.67 -20.24 -14.02
C GLU A 186 -12.36 -19.58 -12.81
N ILE A 187 -12.87 -18.36 -12.98
CA ILE A 187 -13.55 -17.63 -11.89
C ILE A 187 -14.86 -18.30 -11.51
N MET A 188 -15.64 -18.79 -12.49
CA MET A 188 -16.86 -19.56 -12.22
C MET A 188 -16.57 -20.81 -11.39
N SER A 189 -15.55 -21.58 -11.76
CA SER A 189 -15.14 -22.75 -10.98
C SER A 189 -14.71 -22.38 -9.55
N LYS A 190 -13.99 -21.26 -9.38
CA LYS A 190 -13.62 -20.73 -8.05
C LYS A 190 -14.86 -20.33 -7.23
N ILE A 191 -15.88 -19.73 -7.84
CA ILE A 191 -17.14 -19.36 -7.15
C ILE A 191 -17.87 -20.61 -6.68
N GLU A 192 -18.02 -21.62 -7.55
CA GLU A 192 -18.69 -22.88 -7.22
C GLU A 192 -18.00 -23.62 -6.06
N SER A 193 -16.66 -23.65 -6.09
CA SER A 193 -15.86 -24.18 -4.98
C SER A 193 -16.07 -23.36 -3.70
N ALA A 194 -15.99 -22.03 -3.78
CA ALA A 194 -16.09 -21.16 -2.61
C ALA A 194 -17.45 -21.23 -1.91
N ARG A 195 -18.54 -21.45 -2.65
CA ARG A 195 -19.89 -21.65 -2.08
C ARG A 195 -19.99 -22.89 -1.18
N LYS A 196 -19.12 -23.88 -1.37
CA LYS A 196 -19.10 -25.13 -0.59
C LYS A 196 -18.16 -25.08 0.61
N TYR A 197 -17.41 -23.98 0.81
CA TYR A 197 -16.39 -23.92 1.85
C TYR A 197 -16.93 -24.12 3.27
N LYS A 198 -18.12 -23.56 3.57
CA LYS A 198 -18.77 -23.76 4.87
C LYS A 198 -19.10 -25.24 5.10
N GLU A 199 -19.73 -25.88 4.11
CA GLU A 199 -20.08 -27.31 4.18
C GLU A 199 -18.84 -28.17 4.32
N GLU A 200 -17.79 -27.91 3.54
CA GLU A 200 -16.51 -28.62 3.62
C GLU A 200 -15.81 -28.43 4.96
N ARG A 201 -15.84 -27.22 5.54
CA ARG A 201 -15.31 -26.97 6.88
C ARG A 201 -16.04 -27.75 7.96
N LEU A 202 -17.37 -27.82 7.87
CA LEU A 202 -18.19 -28.50 8.87
C LEU A 202 -18.01 -30.02 8.86
N LYS A 203 -17.43 -30.61 7.79
CA LYS A 203 -17.08 -32.04 7.75
C LYS A 203 -15.94 -32.42 8.70
N TYR A 204 -15.12 -31.47 9.13
CA TYR A 204 -14.01 -31.76 10.04
C TYR A 204 -14.52 -31.87 11.49
N SER A 205 -14.41 -33.07 12.06
CA SER A 205 -14.90 -33.38 13.41
C SER A 205 -14.14 -32.66 14.54
N THR A 206 -12.91 -32.21 14.28
CA THR A 206 -12.09 -31.49 15.26
C THR A 206 -11.33 -30.32 14.64
N LYS A 207 -11.03 -29.32 15.48
CA LYS A 207 -10.20 -28.17 15.11
C LYS A 207 -8.79 -28.57 14.67
N ALA A 208 -8.22 -29.63 15.25
CA ALA A 208 -6.89 -30.11 14.90
C ALA A 208 -6.83 -30.67 13.48
N LEU A 209 -7.87 -31.42 13.07
CA LEU A 209 -7.99 -31.93 11.70
C LEU A 209 -8.20 -30.78 10.70
N TRP A 210 -9.05 -29.82 11.05
CA TRP A 210 -9.28 -28.62 10.24
C TRP A 210 -7.99 -27.85 9.96
N ILE A 211 -7.17 -27.56 10.98
CA ILE A 211 -5.94 -26.77 10.84
C ILE A 211 -4.90 -27.44 9.94
N ARG A 212 -4.97 -28.77 9.76
CA ARG A 212 -4.09 -29.54 8.86
C ARG A 212 -4.62 -29.63 7.43
N SER A 213 -5.83 -29.13 7.16
CA SER A 213 -6.44 -29.22 5.84
C SER A 213 -5.89 -28.19 4.85
N SER A 214 -6.00 -28.51 3.55
CA SER A 214 -5.76 -27.57 2.46
C SER A 214 -6.71 -26.37 2.50
N LEU A 215 -7.96 -26.57 2.94
CA LEU A 215 -8.94 -25.51 3.06
C LEU A 215 -8.55 -24.47 4.13
N TYR A 216 -8.05 -24.92 5.28
CA TYR A 216 -7.49 -24.00 6.28
C TYR A 216 -6.25 -23.27 5.77
N ALA A 217 -5.37 -23.95 5.02
CA ALA A 217 -4.23 -23.29 4.39
C ALA A 217 -4.69 -22.14 3.48
N LYS A 218 -5.72 -22.37 2.65
CA LYS A 218 -6.32 -21.32 1.83
C LYS A 218 -6.84 -20.15 2.66
N TYR A 219 -7.58 -20.41 3.74
CA TYR A 219 -8.08 -19.36 4.62
C TYR A 219 -6.93 -18.54 5.25
N ARG A 220 -5.84 -19.22 5.63
CA ARG A 220 -4.66 -18.62 6.23
C ARG A 220 -3.86 -17.74 5.26
N HIS A 221 -3.95 -18.01 3.96
CA HIS A 221 -3.32 -17.21 2.92
C HIS A 221 -4.12 -15.96 2.56
N VAL A 222 -5.44 -15.99 2.71
CA VAL A 222 -6.27 -14.82 2.40
C VAL A 222 -6.41 -13.87 3.59
N VAL A 223 -6.79 -14.36 4.76
CA VAL A 223 -7.35 -13.49 5.81
C VAL A 223 -6.31 -12.99 6.82
N PRO A 224 -5.49 -13.84 7.46
CA PRO A 224 -4.52 -13.39 8.45
C PRO A 224 -3.57 -12.28 7.97
N PRO A 225 -2.95 -12.34 6.76
CA PRO A 225 -2.10 -11.25 6.29
C PRO A 225 -2.81 -9.89 6.31
N ARG A 226 -4.06 -9.83 5.85
CA ARG A 226 -4.87 -8.62 5.82
C ARG A 226 -5.19 -8.09 7.21
N LEU A 227 -5.50 -8.97 8.16
CA LEU A 227 -5.71 -8.56 9.55
C LEU A 227 -4.44 -7.95 10.15
N GLU A 228 -3.27 -8.50 9.82
CA GLU A 228 -2.00 -7.96 10.28
C GLU A 228 -1.61 -6.65 9.59
N TRP A 229 -1.94 -6.47 8.31
CA TRP A 229 -1.82 -5.17 7.65
C TRP A 229 -2.69 -4.13 8.34
N LEU A 230 -3.94 -4.45 8.69
CA LEU A 230 -4.81 -3.53 9.42
C LEU A 230 -4.25 -3.19 10.82
N VAL A 231 -3.48 -4.08 11.45
CA VAL A 231 -2.75 -3.77 12.68
C VAL A 231 -1.60 -2.80 12.41
N ASP A 232 -0.78 -3.03 11.37
CA ASP A 232 0.31 -2.12 11.00
C ASP A 232 -0.20 -0.71 10.63
N LEU A 233 -1.37 -0.65 9.98
CA LEU A 233 -2.06 0.59 9.66
C LEU A 233 -2.63 1.29 10.90
N GLY A 234 -2.74 0.63 12.05
CA GLY A 234 -3.38 1.16 13.26
C GLY A 234 -4.92 1.17 13.19
N ILE A 235 -5.51 0.42 12.25
CA ILE A 235 -6.96 0.25 12.16
C ILE A 235 -7.44 -0.78 13.17
N LEU A 236 -6.66 -1.85 13.34
CA LEU A 236 -6.87 -2.87 14.37
C LEU A 236 -5.75 -2.81 15.41
N SER A 237 -6.01 -3.37 16.57
CA SER A 237 -5.03 -3.66 17.62
C SER A 237 -5.14 -5.13 18.03
N ARG A 238 -4.01 -5.75 18.38
CA ARG A 238 -3.99 -7.10 18.92
C ARG A 238 -4.24 -7.04 20.42
N VAL A 239 -5.29 -7.72 20.88
CA VAL A 239 -5.60 -7.81 22.33
C VAL A 239 -4.92 -9.02 22.94
N ARG A 240 -4.97 -10.17 22.25
CA ARG A 240 -4.35 -11.45 22.63
C ARG A 240 -4.00 -12.25 21.37
N ARG A 241 -3.36 -13.41 21.52
CA ARG A 241 -3.05 -14.31 20.40
C ARG A 241 -4.31 -14.65 19.60
N GLY A 242 -4.38 -14.15 18.37
CA GLY A 242 -5.50 -14.37 17.45
C GLY A 242 -6.80 -13.66 17.83
N ARG A 243 -6.73 -12.56 18.58
CA ARG A 243 -7.88 -11.71 18.90
C ARG A 243 -7.56 -10.25 18.58
N TYR A 244 -8.47 -9.59 17.88
CA TYR A 244 -8.31 -8.24 17.36
C TYR A 244 -9.42 -7.34 17.91
N THR A 245 -9.12 -6.06 18.08
CA THR A 245 -10.09 -4.99 18.34
C THR A 245 -9.88 -3.87 17.33
N VAL A 246 -10.94 -3.21 16.90
CA VAL A 246 -10.84 -1.94 16.17
C VAL A 246 -10.26 -0.88 17.12
N SER A 247 -9.42 0.02 16.60
CA SER A 247 -8.87 1.10 17.42
C SER A 247 -9.92 2.18 17.70
N ASP A 248 -9.85 2.78 18.89
CA ASP A 248 -10.82 3.81 19.34
C ASP A 248 -10.90 4.99 18.37
N ASN A 249 -9.77 5.40 17.81
CA ASN A 249 -9.70 6.48 16.83
C ASN A 249 -10.43 6.15 15.52
N ILE A 250 -10.48 4.87 15.12
CA ILE A 250 -11.27 4.45 13.96
C ILE A 250 -12.75 4.41 14.31
N LEU A 251 -13.11 3.92 15.50
CA LEU A 251 -14.49 3.89 15.97
C LEU A 251 -15.07 5.31 16.10
N SER A 252 -14.29 6.28 16.60
CA SER A 252 -14.72 7.68 16.69
C SER A 252 -14.95 8.33 15.32
N HIS A 253 -14.43 7.75 14.24
CA HIS A 253 -14.60 8.22 12.86
C HIS A 253 -15.34 7.19 11.97
N LYS A 254 -16.11 6.27 12.57
CA LYS A 254 -16.75 5.13 11.89
C LYS A 254 -17.50 5.52 10.62
N GLU A 255 -18.37 6.53 10.67
CA GLU A 255 -19.16 6.98 9.51
C GLU A 255 -18.28 7.50 8.35
N ILE A 256 -17.20 8.22 8.69
CA ILE A 256 -16.25 8.75 7.70
C ILE A 256 -15.50 7.60 7.04
N VAL A 257 -15.06 6.61 7.82
CA VAL A 257 -14.40 5.40 7.31
C VAL A 257 -15.34 4.62 6.41
N LEU A 258 -16.59 4.34 6.84
CA LEU A 258 -17.59 3.62 6.03
C LEU A 258 -17.89 4.33 4.70
N LYS A 259 -17.96 5.67 4.71
CA LYS A 259 -18.09 6.47 3.50
C LYS A 259 -16.89 6.28 2.57
N ALA A 260 -15.66 6.27 3.09
CA ALA A 260 -14.44 6.01 2.32
C ALA A 260 -14.49 4.63 1.64
N LEU A 261 -14.84 3.60 2.41
CA LEU A 261 -14.88 2.20 1.97
C LEU A 261 -15.98 1.89 0.93
N SER A 262 -16.88 2.84 0.69
CA SER A 262 -17.97 2.69 -0.29
C SER A 262 -17.67 3.41 -1.61
N GLN A 263 -16.52 4.07 -1.72
CA GLN A 263 -16.09 4.72 -2.96
C GLN A 263 -15.45 3.72 -3.93
N SER A 264 -15.61 3.96 -5.23
CA SER A 264 -14.83 3.25 -6.26
C SER A 264 -13.34 3.57 -6.11
N PRO A 265 -12.42 2.71 -6.58
CA PRO A 265 -10.97 2.97 -6.50
C PRO A 265 -10.55 4.33 -7.09
N SER A 266 -11.19 4.77 -8.18
CA SER A 266 -10.95 6.07 -8.80
C SER A 266 -11.36 7.25 -7.91
N LYS A 267 -12.56 7.20 -7.32
CA LYS A 267 -13.03 8.22 -6.38
C LYS A 267 -12.23 8.21 -5.08
N LEU A 268 -11.81 7.04 -4.64
CA LEU A 268 -10.98 6.87 -3.47
C LEU A 268 -9.64 7.57 -3.66
N ARG A 269 -8.97 7.37 -4.81
CA ARG A 269 -7.71 8.05 -5.14
C ARG A 269 -7.81 9.58 -4.98
N GLU A 270 -8.92 10.18 -5.42
CA GLU A 270 -9.12 11.63 -5.34
C GLU A 270 -9.38 12.14 -3.92
N ASN A 271 -10.00 11.33 -3.06
CA ASN A 271 -10.52 11.79 -1.77
C ASN A 271 -9.80 11.19 -0.55
N ILE A 272 -8.91 10.21 -0.73
CA ILE A 272 -8.33 9.45 0.39
C ILE A 272 -7.63 10.36 1.39
N PHE A 273 -6.89 11.37 0.93
CA PHE A 273 -6.18 12.29 1.81
C PHE A 273 -7.13 13.13 2.65
N THR A 274 -8.17 13.68 2.03
CA THR A 274 -9.19 14.47 2.75
C THR A 274 -9.97 13.63 3.75
N ILE A 275 -10.22 12.35 3.45
CA ILE A 275 -11.05 11.48 4.28
C ILE A 275 -10.25 10.80 5.39
N LEU A 276 -9.11 10.18 5.06
CA LEU A 276 -8.36 9.36 6.00
C LEU A 276 -7.19 10.08 6.67
N ALA A 277 -6.57 11.07 6.03
CA ALA A 277 -5.40 11.71 6.64
C ALA A 277 -5.70 12.39 7.99
N PRO A 278 -6.85 13.06 8.21
CA PRO A 278 -7.21 13.60 9.52
C PRO A 278 -7.35 12.55 10.62
N ILE A 279 -7.65 11.29 10.25
CA ILE A 279 -7.77 10.18 11.19
C ILE A 279 -6.38 9.76 11.67
N PHE A 280 -5.40 9.67 10.76
CA PHE A 280 -4.05 9.20 11.10
C PHE A 280 -3.10 10.31 11.57
N ILE A 281 -3.34 11.56 11.16
CA ILE A 281 -2.45 12.70 11.36
C ILE A 281 -3.26 13.84 12.00
N PRO A 282 -3.07 14.11 13.30
CA PRO A 282 -3.75 15.20 13.96
C PRO A 282 -3.23 16.56 13.44
N TYR A 283 -4.08 17.58 13.52
CA TYR A 283 -3.74 18.97 13.16
C TYR A 283 -3.34 19.18 11.68
N THR A 284 -4.04 18.52 10.77
CA THR A 284 -3.85 18.75 9.33
C THR A 284 -4.50 20.04 8.87
N GLY A 285 -3.78 20.80 8.02
CA GLY A 285 -4.24 22.05 7.42
C GLY A 285 -4.30 21.96 5.90
N ARG A 286 -4.81 23.02 5.25
CA ARG A 286 -4.68 23.16 3.79
C ARG A 286 -3.35 23.85 3.44
N PRO A 287 -2.67 23.46 2.35
CA PRO A 287 -1.49 24.19 1.89
C PRO A 287 -1.88 25.59 1.40
N SER A 288 -1.00 26.56 1.62
CA SER A 288 -1.07 27.82 0.88
C SER A 288 -0.78 27.58 -0.60
N ARG A 289 -1.17 28.52 -1.47
CA ARG A 289 -0.87 28.45 -2.91
C ARG A 289 0.65 28.34 -3.15
N GLU A 290 1.43 29.15 -2.45
CA GLU A 290 2.90 29.11 -2.52
C GLU A 290 3.46 27.75 -2.08
N ALA A 291 2.96 27.18 -0.98
CA ALA A 291 3.41 25.88 -0.50
C ALA A 291 3.11 24.77 -1.52
N LEU A 292 1.91 24.79 -2.12
CA LEU A 292 1.51 23.85 -3.17
C LEU A 292 2.39 23.99 -4.43
N ASN A 293 2.60 25.22 -4.91
CA ASN A 293 3.44 25.49 -6.07
C ASN A 293 4.88 25.04 -5.84
N ARG A 294 5.44 25.37 -4.67
CA ARG A 294 6.80 25.01 -4.27
C ARG A 294 6.97 23.50 -4.22
N GLU A 295 6.04 22.80 -3.58
CA GLU A 295 6.11 21.34 -3.46
C GLU A 295 5.94 20.66 -4.83
N LEU A 296 5.06 21.18 -5.70
CA LEU A 296 4.89 20.70 -7.07
C LEU A 296 6.21 20.78 -7.87
N VAL A 297 6.85 21.95 -7.89
CA VAL A 297 8.11 22.17 -8.61
C VAL A 297 9.22 21.28 -8.04
N GLN A 298 9.37 21.24 -6.72
CA GLN A 298 10.41 20.43 -6.07
C GLN A 298 10.21 18.93 -6.33
N THR A 299 8.98 18.43 -6.21
CA THR A 299 8.65 17.02 -6.44
C THR A 299 8.91 16.65 -7.90
N PHE A 300 8.46 17.47 -8.85
CA PHE A 300 8.72 17.25 -10.26
C PHE A 300 10.23 17.20 -10.55
N ASN A 301 10.99 18.22 -10.11
CA ASN A 301 12.43 18.28 -10.38
C ASN A 301 13.16 17.07 -9.81
N THR A 302 12.78 16.63 -8.60
CA THR A 302 13.40 15.46 -7.96
C THR A 302 13.12 14.18 -8.75
N ILE A 303 11.86 13.94 -9.12
CA ILE A 303 11.45 12.71 -9.82
C ILE A 303 11.96 12.73 -11.28
N SER A 304 11.83 13.85 -11.98
CA SER A 304 12.26 14.00 -13.37
C SER A 304 13.77 13.82 -13.51
N HIS A 305 14.55 14.36 -12.57
CA HIS A 305 16.00 14.18 -12.55
C HIS A 305 16.38 12.69 -12.40
N TRP A 306 15.72 11.97 -11.48
CA TRP A 306 15.97 10.54 -11.29
C TRP A 306 15.48 9.67 -12.45
N LEU A 307 14.35 10.02 -13.07
CA LEU A 307 13.85 9.33 -14.26
C LEU A 307 14.63 9.65 -15.54
N GLU A 308 15.48 10.69 -15.52
CA GLU A 308 16.12 11.28 -16.70
C GLU A 308 15.09 11.60 -17.81
N GLY A 309 13.89 12.04 -17.41
CA GLY A 309 12.78 12.10 -18.35
C GLY A 309 11.49 12.71 -17.80
N PRO A 310 10.42 12.67 -18.62
CA PRO A 310 9.14 13.24 -18.26
C PRO A 310 8.44 12.48 -17.13
N VAL A 311 7.61 13.19 -16.36
CA VAL A 311 6.88 12.63 -15.22
C VAL A 311 5.40 12.53 -15.55
N LYS A 312 4.82 11.34 -15.40
CA LYS A 312 3.39 11.11 -15.54
C LYS A 312 2.61 11.99 -14.55
N VAL A 313 1.65 12.77 -15.03
CA VAL A 313 0.93 13.76 -14.20
C VAL A 313 0.19 13.08 -13.04
N SER A 314 -0.42 11.91 -13.27
CA SER A 314 -1.11 11.16 -12.21
C SER A 314 -0.18 10.68 -11.08
N LEU A 315 1.08 10.39 -11.41
CA LEU A 315 2.10 10.03 -10.44
C LEU A 315 2.50 11.27 -9.63
N LEU A 316 2.77 12.38 -10.33
CA LEU A 316 3.16 13.65 -9.72
C LEU A 316 2.08 14.18 -8.75
N GLU A 317 0.81 14.11 -9.13
CA GLU A 317 -0.33 14.47 -8.27
C GLU A 317 -0.27 13.77 -6.90
N MET A 318 -0.09 12.45 -6.92
CA MET A 318 -0.04 11.64 -5.71
C MET A 318 1.22 11.91 -4.90
N ALA A 319 2.38 12.04 -5.57
CA ALA A 319 3.65 12.35 -4.93
C ALA A 319 3.60 13.70 -4.20
N VAL A 320 3.04 14.73 -4.83
CA VAL A 320 2.86 16.05 -4.22
C VAL A 320 1.91 15.97 -3.02
N CYS A 321 0.78 15.27 -3.13
CA CYS A 321 -0.15 15.10 -2.01
C CYS A 321 0.52 14.43 -0.80
N ILE A 322 1.31 13.37 -1.03
CA ILE A 322 2.03 12.67 0.04
C ILE A 322 3.11 13.57 0.66
N ARG A 323 3.88 14.30 -0.14
CA ARG A 323 4.94 15.18 0.35
C ARG A 323 4.41 16.37 1.14
N LEU A 324 3.31 16.97 0.69
CA LEU A 324 2.56 17.97 1.48
C LEU A 324 2.06 17.38 2.80
N LEU A 325 1.61 16.13 2.78
CA LEU A 325 1.12 15.47 3.98
C LEU A 325 2.22 15.23 5.03
N GLU A 326 3.47 15.04 4.61
CA GLU A 326 4.62 15.03 5.53
C GLU A 326 4.84 16.38 6.24
N ASN A 327 4.24 17.48 5.74
CA ASN A 327 4.18 18.79 6.39
C ASN A 327 2.81 19.07 7.05
N ASN A 328 2.01 18.02 7.31
CA ASN A 328 0.64 18.11 7.81
C ASN A 328 -0.30 18.95 6.93
N GLN A 329 -0.03 19.04 5.63
CA GLN A 329 -0.86 19.76 4.66
C GLN A 329 -1.61 18.77 3.76
N ILE A 330 -2.93 18.91 3.69
CA ILE A 330 -3.80 18.07 2.86
C ILE A 330 -4.08 18.79 1.54
N ALA A 331 -3.69 18.14 0.45
CA ALA A 331 -4.12 18.44 -0.91
C ALA A 331 -4.82 17.22 -1.53
N THR A 332 -5.57 17.46 -2.61
CA THR A 332 -6.13 16.38 -3.44
C THR A 332 -5.42 16.32 -4.80
N PRO A 333 -5.41 15.16 -5.48
CA PRO A 333 -4.87 15.05 -6.83
C PRO A 333 -5.50 16.06 -7.79
N THR A 334 -6.81 16.28 -7.70
CA THR A 334 -7.52 17.34 -8.44
C THR A 334 -6.96 18.74 -8.17
N MET A 335 -6.71 19.12 -6.91
CA MET A 335 -6.09 20.43 -6.59
C MET A 335 -4.72 20.58 -7.24
N VAL A 336 -3.90 19.53 -7.24
CA VAL A 336 -2.57 19.55 -7.89
C VAL A 336 -2.71 19.67 -9.41
N ARG A 337 -3.62 18.92 -10.02
CA ARG A 337 -3.91 18.97 -11.47
C ARG A 337 -4.37 20.36 -11.91
N ASP A 338 -5.30 20.96 -11.16
CA ASP A 338 -5.80 22.31 -11.44
C ASP A 338 -4.68 23.34 -11.34
N THR A 339 -3.76 23.18 -10.38
CA THR A 339 -2.56 24.03 -10.28
C THR A 339 -1.64 23.86 -11.48
N ILE A 340 -1.36 22.64 -11.93
CA ILE A 340 -0.56 22.38 -13.14
C ILE A 340 -1.20 23.07 -14.35
N ASN A 341 -2.50 22.88 -14.57
CA ASN A 341 -3.24 23.47 -15.68
C ASN A 341 -3.24 25.01 -15.64
N LYS A 342 -3.45 25.59 -14.46
CA LYS A 342 -3.40 27.06 -14.28
C LYS A 342 -2.01 27.61 -14.59
N LEU A 343 -0.97 26.99 -14.03
CA LEU A 343 0.40 27.43 -14.25
C LEU A 343 0.82 27.24 -15.72
N SER A 344 0.33 26.20 -16.42
CA SER A 344 0.64 26.01 -17.85
C SER A 344 -0.02 27.05 -18.75
N ILE A 345 -1.18 27.59 -18.34
CA ILE A 345 -1.83 28.70 -19.04
C ILE A 345 -1.10 30.02 -18.76
N LEU A 346 -0.67 30.24 -17.51
CA LEU A 346 0.01 31.47 -17.10
C LEU A 346 1.45 31.55 -17.63
N TYR A 347 2.14 30.41 -17.74
CA TYR A 347 3.55 30.32 -18.13
C TYR A 347 3.78 29.23 -19.20
N PRO A 348 3.20 29.40 -20.41
CA PRO A 348 3.25 28.38 -21.48
C PRO A 348 4.66 28.13 -22.02
N ASP A 349 5.59 29.06 -21.83
CA ASP A 349 7.01 28.95 -22.17
C ASP A 349 7.86 28.23 -21.10
N LYS A 350 7.28 27.98 -19.92
CA LYS A 350 7.98 27.39 -18.76
C LYS A 350 7.43 26.03 -18.35
N ILE A 351 6.23 25.68 -18.79
CA ILE A 351 5.55 24.43 -18.42
C ILE A 351 5.12 23.71 -19.69
N TYR A 352 5.64 22.50 -19.88
CA TYR A 352 5.38 21.71 -21.08
C TYR A 352 4.70 20.39 -20.73
N LEU A 353 3.52 20.19 -21.31
CA LEU A 353 2.73 18.99 -21.15
C LEU A 353 2.65 18.27 -22.49
N THR A 354 2.86 16.95 -22.49
CA THR A 354 2.79 16.12 -23.69
C THR A 354 1.98 14.86 -23.44
N PRO A 355 1.18 14.37 -24.41
CA PRO A 355 0.61 13.05 -24.33
C PRO A 355 1.73 12.00 -24.35
N GLY A 356 1.64 11.01 -23.47
CA GLY A 356 2.57 9.88 -23.43
C GLY A 356 2.05 8.65 -24.17
N PRO A 357 2.84 7.56 -24.16
CA PRO A 357 2.54 6.34 -24.92
C PRO A 357 1.36 5.53 -24.35
N ASP A 358 0.94 5.82 -23.11
CA ASP A 358 -0.13 5.13 -22.38
C ASP A 358 -1.42 5.98 -22.27
N GLU A 359 -1.63 6.89 -23.22
CA GLU A 359 -2.74 7.86 -23.27
C GLU A 359 -2.83 8.80 -22.06
N ASN A 360 -1.84 8.76 -21.17
CA ASN A 360 -1.74 9.65 -20.01
C ASN A 360 -0.97 10.92 -20.36
N LEU A 361 -1.21 11.98 -19.60
CA LEU A 361 -0.49 13.25 -19.72
C LEU A 361 0.82 13.20 -18.95
N TYR A 362 1.87 13.76 -19.54
CA TYR A 362 3.20 13.85 -18.95
C TYR A 362 3.65 15.30 -18.87
N LEU A 363 4.26 15.66 -17.75
CA LEU A 363 4.96 16.91 -17.58
C LEU A 363 6.42 16.69 -17.98
N THR A 364 6.90 17.42 -18.99
CA THR A 364 8.27 17.28 -19.51
C THR A 364 9.21 18.34 -18.94
N LYS A 365 8.68 19.49 -18.53
CA LYS A 365 9.46 20.59 -17.95
C LYS A 365 8.59 21.49 -17.07
N ILE A 366 9.14 21.92 -15.94
CA ILE A 366 8.66 23.04 -15.14
C ILE A 366 9.86 23.94 -14.80
N SER A 367 9.79 25.23 -15.13
CA SER A 367 10.90 26.16 -14.91
C SER A 367 10.39 27.47 -14.33
N LEU A 368 9.78 27.39 -13.15
CA LEU A 368 9.24 28.55 -12.42
C LEU A 368 10.26 29.09 -11.43
N GLY A 369 10.42 30.41 -11.37
CA GLY A 369 11.26 31.09 -10.39
C GLY A 369 10.51 31.42 -9.09
N PRO A 370 11.19 32.02 -8.10
CA PRO A 370 10.60 32.33 -6.80
C PRO A 370 9.39 33.26 -6.87
N LYS A 371 9.38 34.21 -7.82
CA LYS A 371 8.26 35.15 -8.00
C LYS A 371 7.02 34.45 -8.54
N GLU A 372 7.19 33.55 -9.50
CA GLU A 372 6.09 32.77 -10.07
C GLU A 372 5.53 31.75 -9.07
N ILE A 373 6.38 31.19 -8.21
CA ILE A 373 5.96 30.25 -7.16
C ILE A 373 5.12 30.95 -6.09
N ALA A 374 5.47 32.20 -5.74
CA ALA A 374 4.78 32.99 -4.72
C ALA A 374 3.41 33.54 -5.18
N GLN A 375 3.15 33.57 -6.49
CA GLN A 375 1.91 34.06 -7.09
C GLN A 375 0.82 33.00 -7.10
#